data_AF-A0A5C6YL47-F1
#
_entry.id   AF-A0A5C6YL47-F1
#
_cell.length_a   1.000
_cell.length_b   1.000
_cell.length_c   1.000
_cell.angle_alpha   90.00
_cell.angle_beta   90.00
_cell.angle_gamma   90.00
#
_symmetry.space_group_name_H-M   'P 1'
#
loop_
_entity.id
_entity.type
_entity.pdbx_description
1 polymer ?
#
loop_
_entity_poly.entity_id
_entity_poly.type
_entity_poly.pdbx_seq_one_letter_code
_entity_poly.pdbx_strand_id
1 'polypeptide(L)'
;MQNFKMRNLSIYLLLILTILSCKESEVDGIEIGQDLYIGQSLEQNNKLTELITQTLNKNSNALSELTEFWCGGGAGCYDLGTVLSDIVYKMNETEFIKLASKLETQRKNSLKGLLDVGLEYGYEPGRKIEIEFPKLNRILTE
;
A
#
# COMPACT_ATOMS: atom_id res chain seq x y z
N MET A 1 -14.73 5.99 -50.99
CA MET A 1 -15.34 5.12 -49.97
C MET A 1 -14.38 4.95 -48.80
N GLN A 2 -14.20 6.00 -48.01
CA GLN A 2 -13.47 5.99 -46.74
C GLN A 2 -14.48 6.54 -45.73
N ASN A 3 -14.91 5.74 -44.75
CA ASN A 3 -15.60 6.20 -43.52
C ASN A 3 -16.03 5.05 -42.58
N PHE A 4 -15.81 3.77 -42.94
CA PHE A 4 -16.24 2.65 -42.08
C PHE A 4 -15.18 2.19 -41.05
N LYS A 5 -13.90 2.53 -41.20
CA LYS A 5 -12.81 2.08 -40.29
C LYS A 5 -12.55 2.99 -39.08
N MET A 6 -12.79 4.30 -39.16
CA MET A 6 -12.46 5.24 -38.07
C MET A 6 -13.49 5.23 -36.94
N ARG A 7 -14.77 5.06 -37.25
CA ARG A 7 -15.86 5.12 -36.26
C ARG A 7 -15.79 4.00 -35.21
N ASN A 8 -15.30 2.82 -35.61
CA ASN A 8 -15.09 1.72 -34.68
C ASN A 8 -13.84 1.95 -33.80
N LEU A 9 -12.77 2.53 -34.35
CA LEU A 9 -11.53 2.80 -33.61
C LEU A 9 -11.74 3.84 -32.49
N SER A 10 -12.57 4.86 -32.73
CA SER A 10 -12.93 5.87 -31.72
C SER A 10 -13.67 5.28 -30.53
N ILE A 11 -14.55 4.29 -30.77
CA ILE A 11 -15.32 3.62 -29.72
C ILE A 11 -14.40 2.73 -28.87
N TYR A 12 -13.46 2.00 -29.49
CA TYR A 12 -12.45 1.23 -28.76
C TYR A 12 -11.54 2.11 -27.90
N LEU A 13 -11.15 3.30 -28.40
CA LEU A 13 -10.33 4.24 -27.64
C LEU A 13 -11.07 4.81 -26.42
N LEU A 14 -12.36 5.11 -26.56
CA LEU A 14 -13.21 5.59 -25.45
C LEU A 14 -13.41 4.53 -24.36
N LEU A 15 -13.57 3.26 -24.76
CA LEU A 15 -13.69 2.12 -23.84
C LEU A 15 -12.40 1.84 -23.05
N ILE A 16 -11.23 2.03 -23.67
CA ILE A 16 -9.92 1.87 -23.00
C ILE A 16 -9.68 2.98 -21.97
N LEU A 17 -10.18 4.20 -22.21
CA LEU A 17 -10.03 5.31 -21.27
C LEU A 17 -10.90 5.14 -20.01
N THR A 18 -12.03 4.44 -20.10
CA THR A 18 -12.93 4.24 -18.95
C THR A 18 -12.41 3.22 -17.92
N ILE A 19 -11.55 2.28 -18.33
CA ILE A 19 -10.98 1.25 -17.43
C ILE A 19 -9.76 1.74 -16.64
N LEU A 20 -9.14 2.86 -17.02
CA LEU A 20 -7.99 3.44 -16.31
C LEU A 20 -8.39 4.53 -15.29
N SER A 21 -9.69 4.75 -15.08
CA SER A 21 -10.20 5.88 -14.30
C SER A 21 -10.87 5.48 -12.98
N CYS A 22 -10.81 4.21 -12.59
CA CYS A 22 -11.33 3.75 -11.30
C CYS A 22 -10.19 3.59 -10.29
N LYS A 23 -10.48 3.86 -9.02
CA LYS A 23 -9.59 3.50 -7.93
C LYS A 23 -9.54 1.98 -7.81
N GLU A 24 -8.38 1.45 -7.46
CA GLU A 24 -8.18 0.06 -7.08
C GLU A 24 -8.42 -0.09 -5.58
N SER A 25 -9.16 -1.13 -5.20
CA SER A 25 -9.39 -1.52 -3.81
C SER A 25 -8.52 -2.70 -3.37
N GLU A 26 -7.78 -3.31 -4.30
CA GLU A 26 -6.88 -4.42 -4.03
C GLU A 26 -5.66 -4.32 -4.95
N VAL A 27 -4.47 -4.65 -4.44
CA VAL A 27 -3.22 -4.70 -5.21
C VAL A 27 -2.48 -5.98 -4.90
N ASP A 28 -2.33 -6.84 -5.89
CA ASP A 28 -1.69 -8.16 -5.73
C ASP A 28 -2.25 -8.93 -4.53
N GLY A 29 -3.57 -8.95 -4.29
CA GLY A 29 -4.17 -9.63 -3.14
C GLY A 29 -3.96 -8.94 -1.78
N ILE A 30 -3.56 -7.67 -1.77
CA ILE A 30 -3.54 -6.80 -0.58
C ILE A 30 -4.72 -5.85 -0.68
N GLU A 31 -5.66 -5.95 0.26
CA GLU A 31 -6.85 -5.10 0.31
C GLU A 31 -6.48 -3.70 0.82
N ILE A 32 -7.01 -2.67 0.16
CA ILE A 32 -6.94 -1.29 0.61
C ILE A 32 -8.23 -1.03 1.40
N GLY A 33 -8.09 -0.91 2.72
CA GLY A 33 -9.21 -0.70 3.63
C GLY A 33 -10.07 0.52 3.24
N GLN A 34 -11.35 0.43 3.61
CA GLN A 34 -12.39 1.30 3.06
C GLN A 34 -12.20 2.79 3.41
N ASP A 35 -11.71 3.10 4.61
CA ASP A 35 -11.51 4.49 5.04
C ASP A 35 -10.34 5.12 4.27
N LEU A 36 -9.26 4.37 4.05
CA LEU A 36 -8.15 4.77 3.18
C LEU A 36 -8.60 4.91 1.72
N TYR A 37 -9.35 3.94 1.22
CA TYR A 37 -9.83 3.92 -0.17
C TYR A 37 -10.77 5.10 -0.47
N ILE A 38 -11.77 5.36 0.38
CA ILE A 38 -12.71 6.47 0.20
C ILE A 38 -11.97 7.80 0.33
N GLY A 39 -11.07 7.93 1.30
CA GLY A 39 -10.35 9.17 1.62
C GLY A 39 -9.39 9.68 0.55
N GLN A 40 -9.09 8.88 -0.47
CA GLN A 40 -8.15 9.23 -1.55
C GLN A 40 -8.81 9.93 -2.74
N SER A 41 -8.04 10.67 -3.53
CA SER A 41 -8.35 10.95 -4.93
C SER A 41 -8.00 9.74 -5.82
N LEU A 42 -8.39 9.74 -7.09
CA LEU A 42 -7.94 8.73 -8.05
C LEU A 42 -6.41 8.73 -8.19
N GLU A 43 -5.80 9.90 -8.27
CA GLU A 43 -4.35 10.05 -8.37
C GLU A 43 -3.62 9.50 -7.14
N GLN A 44 -4.14 9.79 -5.95
CA GLN A 44 -3.58 9.26 -4.70
C GLN A 44 -3.69 7.74 -4.63
N ASN A 45 -4.83 7.19 -5.04
CA ASN A 45 -5.00 5.74 -5.08
C ASN A 45 -4.04 5.08 -6.08
N ASN A 46 -3.89 5.64 -7.29
CA ASN A 46 -2.90 5.15 -8.26
C ASN A 46 -1.46 5.22 -7.72
N LYS A 47 -1.14 6.27 -6.95
CA LYS A 47 0.16 6.38 -6.29
C LYS A 47 0.33 5.33 -5.19
N LEU A 48 -0.70 5.10 -4.37
CA LEU A 48 -0.66 4.05 -3.35
C LEU A 48 -0.45 2.68 -3.99
N THR A 49 -1.18 2.36 -5.06
CA THR A 49 -1.09 1.06 -5.73
C THR A 49 0.27 0.83 -6.35
N GLU A 50 0.85 1.87 -6.95
CA GLU A 50 2.23 1.86 -7.43
C GLU A 50 3.22 1.62 -6.28
N LEU A 51 3.09 2.31 -5.14
CA LEU A 51 3.97 2.14 -3.99
C LEU A 51 3.88 0.73 -3.38
N ILE A 52 2.69 0.15 -3.28
CA ILE A 52 2.50 -1.24 -2.84
C ILE A 52 3.23 -2.18 -3.80
N THR A 53 2.96 -2.06 -5.10
CA THR A 53 3.57 -2.88 -6.15
C THR A 53 5.09 -2.79 -6.14
N GLN A 54 5.64 -1.58 -6.03
CA GLN A 54 7.10 -1.38 -6.01
C GLN A 54 7.74 -1.91 -4.71
N THR A 55 7.05 -1.77 -3.57
CA THR A 55 7.51 -2.35 -2.30
C THR A 55 7.59 -3.87 -2.39
N LEU A 56 6.54 -4.52 -2.92
CA LEU A 56 6.53 -5.97 -3.17
C LEU A 56 7.66 -6.41 -4.12
N ASN A 57 8.02 -5.55 -5.07
CA ASN A 57 9.17 -5.72 -5.97
C ASN A 57 10.52 -5.31 -5.35
N LYS A 58 10.59 -5.22 -4.02
CA LYS A 58 11.82 -4.99 -3.23
C LYS A 58 12.44 -3.60 -3.42
N ASN A 59 11.65 -2.60 -3.81
CA ASN A 59 12.09 -1.20 -3.86
C ASN A 59 12.00 -0.55 -2.47
N SER A 60 13.14 -0.26 -1.84
CA SER A 60 13.16 0.37 -0.51
C SER A 60 12.73 1.84 -0.52
N ASN A 61 12.88 2.55 -1.65
CA ASN A 61 12.41 3.94 -1.74
C ASN A 61 10.87 3.98 -1.75
N ALA A 62 10.23 3.01 -2.41
CA ALA A 62 8.79 2.87 -2.37
C ALA A 62 8.28 2.59 -0.94
N LEU A 63 8.95 1.72 -0.18
CA LEU A 63 8.62 1.52 1.23
C LEU A 63 8.77 2.83 2.02
N SER A 64 9.86 3.57 1.83
CA SER A 64 10.07 4.86 2.50
C SER A 64 8.93 5.85 2.22
N GLU A 65 8.51 6.00 0.96
CA GLU A 65 7.37 6.82 0.59
C GLU A 65 6.04 6.31 1.19
N LEU A 66 5.87 4.99 1.24
CA LEU A 66 4.67 4.36 1.79
C LEU A 66 4.50 4.64 3.29
N THR A 67 5.59 4.74 4.05
CA THR A 67 5.54 5.07 5.50
C THR A 67 5.03 6.47 5.81
N GLU A 68 4.93 7.34 4.81
CA GLU A 68 4.47 8.73 4.94
C GLU A 68 3.28 9.03 4.04
N PHE A 69 2.70 7.98 3.45
CA PHE A 69 1.62 8.16 2.51
C PHE A 69 0.43 8.84 3.21
N TRP A 70 -0.15 9.85 2.56
CA TRP A 70 -1.29 10.57 3.11
C TRP A 70 -2.50 9.65 3.22
N CYS A 71 -2.86 9.29 4.46
CA CYS A 71 -3.87 8.28 4.76
C CYS A 71 -5.29 8.85 4.98
N GLY A 72 -5.51 10.16 4.82
CA GLY A 72 -6.84 10.77 4.97
C GLY A 72 -7.35 10.96 6.40
N GLY A 73 -6.63 10.49 7.42
CA GLY A 73 -6.98 10.66 8.84
C GLY A 73 -6.68 9.40 9.67
N GLY A 74 -7.14 9.37 10.93
CA GLY A 74 -6.84 8.27 11.86
C GLY A 74 -7.26 6.90 11.32
N ALA A 75 -8.52 6.74 10.93
CA ALA A 75 -9.06 5.47 10.42
C ALA A 75 -8.33 4.99 9.14
N GLY A 76 -8.12 5.88 8.17
CA GLY A 76 -7.35 5.53 6.98
C GLY A 76 -5.87 5.23 7.25
N CYS A 77 -5.29 5.75 8.34
CA CYS A 77 -3.95 5.36 8.78
C CYS A 77 -3.93 3.98 9.44
N TYR A 78 -5.03 3.52 10.03
CA TYR A 78 -5.17 2.13 10.48
C TYR A 78 -5.18 1.19 9.27
N ASP A 79 -5.97 1.52 8.25
CA ASP A 79 -6.00 0.79 6.98
C ASP A 79 -4.63 0.76 6.30
N LEU A 80 -3.89 1.88 6.28
CA LEU A 80 -2.52 1.91 5.74
C LEU A 80 -1.58 1.01 6.55
N GLY A 81 -1.75 0.97 7.87
CA GLY A 81 -1.07 0.05 8.75
C GLY A 81 -1.36 -1.42 8.42
N THR A 82 -2.62 -1.75 8.12
CA THR A 82 -3.05 -3.08 7.69
C THR A 82 -2.41 -3.45 6.35
N VAL A 83 -2.42 -2.54 5.37
CA VAL A 83 -1.72 -2.71 4.08
C VAL A 83 -0.23 -3.02 4.29
N LEU A 84 0.45 -2.26 5.15
CA LEU A 84 1.86 -2.52 5.46
C LEU A 84 2.07 -3.88 6.14
N SER A 85 1.17 -4.29 7.03
CA SER A 85 1.22 -5.60 7.70
C SER A 85 1.05 -6.75 6.70
N ASP A 86 0.12 -6.62 5.75
CA ASP A 86 -0.09 -7.57 4.66
C ASP A 86 1.11 -7.66 3.72
N ILE A 87 1.78 -6.54 3.45
CA ILE A 87 3.07 -6.55 2.72
C ILE A 87 4.10 -7.40 3.49
N VAL A 88 4.22 -7.23 4.82
CA VAL A 88 5.15 -8.05 5.62
C VAL A 88 4.80 -9.54 5.53
N TYR A 89 3.52 -9.91 5.67
CA TYR A 89 3.08 -11.30 5.55
C TYR A 89 3.38 -11.86 4.15
N LYS A 90 3.04 -11.12 3.09
CA LYS A 90 3.22 -11.54 1.70
C LYS A 90 4.69 -11.70 1.31
N MET A 91 5.54 -10.80 1.78
CA MET A 91 6.98 -10.85 1.50
C MET A 91 7.74 -11.83 2.40
N ASN A 92 7.14 -12.25 3.52
CA ASN A 92 7.80 -12.74 4.72
C ASN A 92 8.67 -11.69 5.45
N GLU A 93 8.75 -11.84 6.78
CA GLU A 93 9.46 -10.91 7.65
C GLU A 93 10.94 -10.73 7.28
N THR A 94 11.63 -11.80 6.88
CA THR A 94 13.07 -11.76 6.60
C THR A 94 13.39 -10.95 5.34
N GLU A 95 12.58 -11.06 4.29
CA GLU A 95 12.76 -10.24 3.10
C GLU A 95 12.36 -8.78 3.36
N PHE A 96 11.27 -8.55 4.09
CA PHE A 96 10.81 -7.20 4.41
C PHE A 96 11.86 -6.42 5.24
N ILE A 97 12.51 -7.09 6.20
CA ILE A 97 13.61 -6.52 7.00
C ILE A 97 14.72 -5.94 6.13
N LYS A 98 15.04 -6.56 4.99
CA LYS A 98 16.09 -6.03 4.08
C LYS A 98 15.72 -4.68 3.49
N LEU A 99 14.44 -4.38 3.35
CA LEU A 99 13.93 -3.06 2.93
C LEU A 99 13.93 -2.10 4.11
N ALA A 100 13.29 -2.50 5.22
CA ALA A 100 13.15 -1.67 6.42
C ALA A 100 14.49 -1.24 7.02
N SER A 101 15.54 -2.06 6.89
CA SER A 101 16.88 -1.75 7.41
C SER A 101 17.57 -0.60 6.66
N LYS A 102 17.10 -0.25 5.46
CA LYS A 102 17.61 0.86 4.65
C LYS A 102 16.91 2.19 4.95
N LEU A 103 15.83 2.16 5.73
CA LEU A 103 15.09 3.36 6.12
C LEU A 103 15.90 4.17 7.14
N GLU A 104 15.80 5.48 7.03
CA GLU A 104 16.27 6.40 8.07
C GLU A 104 15.40 6.27 9.33
N THR A 105 15.93 6.71 10.48
CA THR A 105 15.29 6.55 11.79
C THR A 105 13.86 7.09 11.84
N GLN A 106 13.60 8.25 11.22
CA GLN A 106 12.25 8.81 11.18
C GLN A 106 11.28 7.87 10.45
N ARG A 107 11.67 7.34 9.30
CA ARG A 107 10.85 6.41 8.49
C ARG A 107 10.64 5.07 9.20
N LYS A 108 11.64 4.59 9.96
CA LYS A 108 11.47 3.42 10.82
C LYS A 108 10.42 3.66 11.91
N ASN A 109 10.43 4.83 12.55
CA ASN A 109 9.44 5.19 13.56
C ASN A 109 8.03 5.27 12.98
N SER A 110 7.87 5.91 11.81
CA SER A 110 6.59 5.96 11.08
C SER A 110 6.11 4.56 10.71
N LEU A 111 6.99 3.71 10.16
CA LEU A 111 6.68 2.32 9.84
C LEU A 111 6.22 1.54 11.08
N LYS A 112 6.92 1.70 12.21
CA LYS A 112 6.55 1.02 13.45
C LYS A 112 5.17 1.45 13.92
N GLY A 113 4.90 2.76 13.95
CA GLY A 113 3.60 3.30 14.37
C GLY A 113 2.46 2.78 13.49
N LEU A 114 2.66 2.72 12.18
CA LEU A 114 1.68 2.17 11.23
C LEU A 114 1.46 0.67 11.44
N LEU A 115 2.52 -0.12 11.64
CA LEU A 115 2.39 -1.56 11.92
C LEU A 115 1.70 -1.82 13.26
N ASP A 116 1.99 -1.02 14.29
CA ASP A 116 1.34 -1.14 15.60
C ASP A 116 -0.19 -0.97 15.46
N VAL A 117 -0.64 0.11 14.82
CA VAL A 117 -2.09 0.38 14.65
C VAL A 117 -2.73 -0.55 13.62
N GLY A 118 -2.02 -0.92 12.56
CA GLY A 118 -2.52 -1.87 11.56
C GLY A 118 -2.81 -3.24 12.16
N LEU A 119 -1.89 -3.75 12.97
CA LEU A 119 -2.07 -5.02 13.67
C LEU A 119 -3.19 -4.95 14.73
N GLU A 120 -3.32 -3.81 15.42
CA GLU A 120 -4.33 -3.61 16.46
C GLU A 120 -5.76 -3.51 15.91
N TYR A 121 -5.96 -2.78 14.81
CA TYR A 121 -7.29 -2.46 14.28
C TYR A 121 -7.68 -3.25 13.04
N GLY A 122 -6.72 -3.81 12.30
CA GLY A 122 -6.96 -4.55 11.06
C GLY A 122 -7.16 -6.05 11.23
N TYR A 123 -6.89 -6.60 12.43
CA TYR A 123 -6.93 -8.04 12.67
C TYR A 123 -7.56 -8.39 14.02
N GLU A 124 -7.55 -9.68 14.36
CA GLU A 124 -8.05 -10.17 15.64
C GLU A 124 -7.35 -9.50 16.84
N PRO A 125 -8.10 -9.19 17.92
CA PRO A 125 -7.55 -8.49 19.08
C PRO A 125 -6.30 -9.15 19.66
N GLY A 126 -5.33 -8.32 20.05
CA GLY A 126 -4.11 -8.76 20.73
C GLY A 126 -2.93 -9.03 19.80
N ARG A 127 -3.09 -8.84 18.47
CA ARG A 127 -1.96 -8.80 17.54
C ARG A 127 -1.13 -7.55 17.74
N LYS A 128 0.18 -7.74 17.83
CA LYS A 128 1.16 -6.69 18.05
C LYS A 128 2.44 -7.03 17.32
N ILE A 129 3.20 -6.01 16.93
CA ILE A 129 4.41 -6.19 16.13
C ILE A 129 5.45 -7.06 16.84
N GLU A 130 5.57 -6.98 18.17
CA GLU A 130 6.52 -7.79 18.94
C GLU A 130 6.18 -9.29 18.96
N ILE A 131 4.93 -9.65 18.63
CA ILE A 131 4.46 -11.03 18.54
C ILE A 131 4.50 -11.51 17.09
N GLU A 132 3.93 -10.73 16.18
CA GLU A 132 3.77 -11.11 14.77
C GLU A 132 5.09 -10.98 13.98
N PHE A 133 5.86 -9.92 14.24
CA PHE A 133 7.11 -9.60 13.53
C PHE A 133 8.25 -9.26 14.50
N PRO A 134 8.68 -10.22 15.35
CA PRO A 134 9.62 -9.96 16.45
C PRO A 134 11.00 -9.48 15.98
N LYS A 135 11.50 -9.95 14.83
CA LYS A 135 12.80 -9.51 14.29
C LYS A 135 12.68 -8.12 13.66
N LEU A 136 11.57 -7.84 12.99
CA LEU A 136 11.30 -6.52 12.44
C LEU A 136 11.17 -5.49 13.56
N ASN A 137 10.39 -5.80 14.61
CA ASN A 137 10.22 -4.93 15.77
C ASN A 137 11.56 -4.50 16.39
N ARG A 138 12.51 -5.45 16.51
CA ARG A 138 13.85 -5.15 17.02
C ARG A 138 14.56 -4.08 16.19
N ILE A 139 14.56 -4.21 14.86
CA ILE A 139 15.28 -3.31 13.95
C ILE A 139 14.61 -1.92 13.84
N LEU A 140 13.31 -1.86 14.15
CA LEU A 140 12.55 -0.61 14.19
C LEU A 140 12.62 0.11 15.56
N THR A 141 13.14 -0.55 16.60
CA THR A 141 13.28 0.01 17.96
C THR A 141 14.74 0.37 18.30
N GLU A 142 15.69 -0.03 17.46
CA GLU A 142 17.12 0.36 17.50
C GLU A 142 17.34 1.77 16.96
#